data_AF-A0A9E0YA34-F1
#
_entry.id   AF-A0A9E0YA34-F1
#
_cell.length_a   1.000
_cell.length_b   1.000
_cell.length_c   1.000
_cell.angle_alpha   90.00
_cell.angle_beta   90.00
_cell.angle_gamma   90.00
#
_symmetry.space_group_name_H-M   'P 1'
#
loop_
_entity.id
_entity.type
_entity.pdbx_description
1 polymer ?
#
loop_
_entity_poly.entity_id
_entity_poly.type
_entity_poly.pdbx_seq_one_letter_code
_entity_poly.pdbx_strand_id
1 'polypeptide(L)'
;MKRIFSLLAILPFALAFALVPSVAAQTVRKPPKLIDRAAADKREVERFVRSFVRALDETKDLNSISDDFFVGDFKARFNKQNPASHIETSLYERLDENERYELNTAGFNIEYLGTTFLLGKVDLDKSDETTERDDDLSINALFPASILGLIKNSRTLRACYYEDKDDDDESRVDFEIKDIELLREFIRDSKNLAYAQRMSLNDRSPEQVAKYEKTLKALKKEADWYSSEKCSEDCAGFPENTRIYELRYYPLYLKLIRERNAFRIFDVDIGAVD
;
A
#
# COMPACT_ATOMS: atom_id res chain seq x y z
N MET A 1 -65.39 -26.83 88.46
CA MET A 1 -65.72 -25.87 87.38
C MET A 1 -64.98 -26.29 86.12
N LYS A 2 -65.76 -26.48 85.06
CA LYS A 2 -65.49 -26.23 83.63
C LYS A 2 -64.13 -26.67 83.05
N ARG A 3 -64.10 -27.73 82.22
CA ARG A 3 -64.23 -27.72 80.74
C ARG A 3 -62.84 -27.49 80.10
N ILE A 4 -62.37 -28.16 79.04
CA ILE A 4 -62.96 -29.08 78.06
C ILE A 4 -61.75 -29.67 77.28
N PHE A 5 -61.81 -30.99 77.02
CA PHE A 5 -61.55 -31.70 75.75
C PHE A 5 -60.43 -31.24 74.80
N SER A 6 -59.77 -32.07 74.01
CA SER A 6 -59.70 -33.52 73.79
C SER A 6 -59.06 -33.69 72.40
N LEU A 7 -58.59 -34.92 72.13
CA LEU A 7 -58.63 -35.57 70.81
C LEU A 7 -57.71 -34.98 69.72
N LEU A 8 -57.14 -35.72 68.80
CA LEU A 8 -56.86 -37.14 68.56
C LEU A 8 -56.28 -37.16 67.14
N ALA A 9 -55.73 -38.30 66.75
CA ALA A 9 -55.66 -38.79 65.37
C ALA A 9 -54.54 -38.20 64.50
N ILE A 10 -53.44 -38.94 64.28
CA ILE A 10 -53.29 -40.07 63.32
C ILE A 10 -52.99 -39.55 61.90
N LEU A 11 -51.76 -39.89 61.47
CA LEU A 11 -51.20 -40.13 60.12
C LEU A 11 -52.23 -40.53 59.02
N PRO A 12 -51.81 -40.78 57.76
CA PRO A 12 -50.95 -40.06 56.83
C PRO A 12 -51.61 -39.97 55.42
N PHE A 13 -51.17 -39.05 54.55
CA PHE A 13 -51.38 -39.16 53.09
C PHE A 13 -50.12 -38.58 52.44
N ALA A 14 -49.16 -39.44 52.09
CA ALA A 14 -49.05 -40.06 50.77
C ALA A 14 -48.71 -39.03 49.67
N LEU A 15 -47.43 -39.08 49.27
CA LEU A 15 -46.93 -39.01 47.89
C LEU A 15 -47.82 -38.27 46.88
N ALA A 16 -47.40 -37.08 46.50
CA ALA A 16 -47.18 -36.70 45.10
C ALA A 16 -46.69 -35.25 45.06
N PHE A 17 -45.54 -35.03 44.43
CA PHE A 17 -45.06 -33.86 43.69
C PHE A 17 -43.54 -33.87 43.82
N ALA A 18 -42.92 -34.64 42.92
CA ALA A 18 -42.20 -34.06 41.78
C ALA A 18 -40.91 -33.41 42.28
N LEU A 19 -39.80 -34.17 42.29
CA LEU A 19 -38.86 -34.11 41.17
C LEU A 19 -38.73 -32.67 40.66
N VAL A 20 -38.20 -31.79 41.50
CA VAL A 20 -37.57 -30.56 41.02
C VAL A 20 -36.28 -31.03 40.37
N PRO A 21 -36.13 -31.00 39.04
CA PRO A 21 -34.82 -31.18 38.47
C PRO A 21 -34.03 -29.97 38.95
N SER A 22 -32.97 -30.22 39.71
CA SER A 22 -31.88 -29.27 39.85
C SER A 22 -31.36 -28.97 38.45
N VAL A 23 -31.97 -27.98 37.80
CA VAL A 23 -31.37 -27.25 36.69
C VAL A 23 -30.27 -26.43 37.34
N ALA A 24 -29.19 -27.12 37.71
CA ALA A 24 -27.89 -26.52 37.75
C ALA A 24 -27.70 -25.97 36.35
N ALA A 25 -27.98 -24.68 36.19
CA ALA A 25 -27.58 -23.90 35.05
C ALA A 25 -26.06 -23.99 35.03
N GLN A 26 -25.54 -25.06 34.43
CA GLN A 26 -24.26 -25.07 33.78
C GLN A 26 -24.38 -23.94 32.76
N THR A 27 -24.02 -22.73 33.19
CA THR A 27 -23.48 -21.74 32.29
C THR A 27 -22.28 -22.44 31.67
N VAL A 28 -22.55 -23.17 30.58
CA VAL A 28 -21.56 -23.57 29.61
C VAL A 28 -20.91 -22.25 29.25
N ARG A 29 -19.79 -21.94 29.92
CA ARG A 29 -18.87 -20.91 29.47
C ARG A 29 -18.54 -21.37 28.07
N LYS A 30 -19.26 -20.81 27.08
CA LYS A 30 -18.82 -20.89 25.70
C LYS A 30 -17.34 -20.54 25.78
N PRO A 31 -16.43 -21.41 25.31
CA PRO A 31 -15.03 -21.04 25.24
C PRO A 31 -15.00 -19.64 24.62
N PRO A 32 -14.26 -18.68 25.20
CA PRO A 32 -14.21 -17.33 24.66
C PRO A 32 -13.99 -17.52 23.16
N LYS A 33 -14.93 -17.00 22.34
CA LYS A 33 -14.77 -17.04 20.89
C LYS A 33 -13.35 -16.55 20.68
N LEU A 34 -12.46 -17.44 20.22
CA LEU A 34 -11.16 -17.06 19.72
C LEU A 34 -11.52 -16.04 18.65
N ILE A 35 -11.41 -14.75 19.01
CA ILE A 35 -11.47 -13.67 18.04
C ILE A 35 -10.40 -14.10 17.06
N ASP A 36 -10.84 -14.38 15.84
CA ASP A 36 -9.96 -14.72 14.75
C ASP A 36 -8.99 -13.55 14.62
N ARG A 37 -7.82 -13.68 15.25
CA ARG A 37 -6.83 -12.60 15.37
C ARG A 37 -6.38 -12.17 13.98
N ALA A 38 -6.41 -13.08 12.99
CA ALA A 38 -6.11 -12.76 11.61
C ALA A 38 -7.18 -11.84 11.00
N ALA A 39 -8.46 -12.08 11.26
CA ALA A 39 -9.54 -11.21 10.78
C ALA A 39 -9.56 -9.84 11.50
N ALA A 40 -9.20 -9.80 12.78
CA ALA A 40 -9.06 -8.55 13.53
C ALA A 40 -7.86 -7.73 13.03
N ASP A 41 -6.69 -8.37 12.86
CA ASP A 41 -5.49 -7.77 12.31
C ASP A 41 -5.73 -7.22 10.90
N LYS A 42 -6.40 -7.98 10.02
CA LYS A 42 -6.72 -7.54 8.66
C LYS A 42 -7.47 -6.21 8.66
N ARG A 43 -8.49 -6.03 9.50
CA ARG A 43 -9.26 -4.77 9.57
C ARG A 43 -8.43 -3.60 10.08
N GLU A 44 -7.51 -3.85 11.01
CA GLU A 44 -6.60 -2.82 11.51
C GLU A 44 -5.57 -2.43 10.46
N VAL A 45 -4.99 -3.40 9.75
CA VAL A 45 -4.08 -3.19 8.61
C VAL A 45 -4.80 -2.37 7.53
N GLU A 46 -6.00 -2.77 7.11
CA GLU A 46 -6.78 -2.04 6.11
C GLU A 46 -7.07 -0.60 6.54
N ARG A 47 -7.40 -0.36 7.82
CA ARG A 47 -7.63 0.99 8.34
C ARG A 47 -6.35 1.83 8.32
N PHE A 48 -5.24 1.24 8.72
CA PHE A 48 -3.93 1.88 8.67
C PHE A 48 -3.54 2.24 7.23
N VAL A 49 -3.64 1.28 6.30
CA VAL A 49 -3.30 1.50 4.88
C VAL A 49 -4.21 2.56 4.26
N ARG A 50 -5.51 2.55 4.54
CA ARG A 50 -6.41 3.62 4.05
C ARG A 50 -5.98 5.00 4.55
N SER A 51 -5.46 5.08 5.77
CA SER A 51 -4.96 6.34 6.33
C SER A 51 -3.67 6.78 5.63
N PHE A 52 -2.74 5.85 5.37
CA PHE A 52 -1.53 6.08 4.59
C PHE A 52 -1.85 6.56 3.17
N VAL A 53 -2.70 5.84 2.45
CA VAL A 53 -3.04 6.17 1.06
C VAL A 53 -3.76 7.52 0.98
N ARG A 54 -4.63 7.83 1.95
CA ARG A 54 -5.26 9.15 2.01
C ARG A 54 -4.23 10.25 2.22
N ALA A 55 -3.28 10.07 3.15
CA ALA A 55 -2.22 11.04 3.36
C ALA A 55 -1.34 11.19 2.10
N LEU A 56 -1.01 10.09 1.42
CA LEU A 56 -0.24 10.13 0.18
C LEU A 56 -1.00 10.81 -0.97
N ASP A 57 -2.31 10.61 -1.11
CA ASP A 57 -3.11 11.27 -2.14
C ASP A 57 -3.28 12.78 -1.84
N GLU A 58 -3.38 13.14 -0.56
CA GLU A 58 -3.42 14.55 -0.11
C GLU A 58 -2.08 15.26 -0.40
N THR A 59 -0.94 14.68 0.00
CA THR A 59 0.38 15.32 -0.16
C THR A 59 1.00 15.12 -1.53
N LYS A 60 0.69 14.00 -2.19
CA LYS A 60 1.35 13.52 -3.42
C LYS A 60 2.88 13.45 -3.25
N ASP A 61 3.31 13.14 -2.03
CA ASP A 61 4.71 13.14 -1.61
C ASP A 61 4.96 12.14 -0.50
N LEU A 62 5.77 11.12 -0.78
CA LEU A 62 6.22 10.17 0.22
C LEU A 62 7.05 10.84 1.33
N ASN A 63 7.88 11.83 0.99
CA ASN A 63 8.74 12.52 1.96
C ASN A 63 7.93 13.26 3.02
N SER A 64 6.73 13.74 2.67
CA SER A 64 5.91 14.55 3.58
C SER A 64 5.17 13.72 4.63
N ILE A 65 5.14 12.39 4.48
CA ILE A 65 4.37 11.48 5.33
C ILE A 65 5.24 10.36 5.93
N SER A 66 6.54 10.33 5.62
CA SER A 66 7.40 9.19 5.96
C SER A 66 7.51 8.96 7.48
N ASP A 67 7.66 10.03 8.26
CA ASP A 67 7.83 9.95 9.71
C ASP A 67 6.58 9.42 10.46
N ASP A 68 5.39 9.54 9.86
CA ASP A 68 4.12 9.13 10.48
C ASP A 68 3.81 7.64 10.28
N PHE A 69 4.19 7.09 9.12
CA PHE A 69 3.74 5.77 8.66
C PHE A 69 4.84 4.72 8.64
N PHE A 70 6.10 5.09 8.56
CA PHE A 70 7.19 4.15 8.32
C PHE A 70 7.94 3.78 9.61
N VAL A 71 8.63 2.63 9.57
CA VAL A 71 9.55 2.21 10.64
C VAL A 71 10.71 3.21 10.78
N GLY A 72 11.30 3.30 11.99
CA GLY A 72 12.32 4.32 12.28
C GLY A 72 13.59 4.22 11.44
N ASP A 73 13.93 3.03 10.94
CA ASP A 73 15.07 2.76 10.05
C ASP A 73 14.69 2.70 8.57
N PHE A 74 13.49 3.20 8.19
CA PHE A 74 12.99 3.12 6.83
C PHE A 74 13.92 3.78 5.81
N LYS A 75 14.47 4.97 6.08
CA LYS A 75 15.39 5.65 5.14
C LYS A 75 16.60 4.77 4.81
N ALA A 76 17.20 4.15 5.81
CA ALA A 76 18.33 3.24 5.64
C ALA A 76 17.95 1.99 4.84
N ARG A 77 16.73 1.47 5.00
CA ARG A 77 16.21 0.33 4.22
C ARG A 77 15.93 0.71 2.78
N PHE A 78 15.26 1.84 2.58
CA PHE A 78 14.91 2.37 1.27
C PHE A 78 16.18 2.67 0.44
N ASN A 79 17.27 3.10 1.09
CA ASN A 79 18.56 3.31 0.46
C ASN A 79 19.32 2.03 0.08
N LYS A 80 18.89 0.85 0.54
CA LYS A 80 19.48 -0.45 0.16
C LYS A 80 18.88 -1.05 -1.10
N GLN A 81 17.84 -0.43 -1.65
CA GLN A 81 17.27 -0.86 -2.93
C GLN A 81 18.30 -0.70 -4.05
N ASN A 82 18.25 -1.59 -5.05
CA ASN A 82 19.11 -1.47 -6.22
C ASN A 82 18.78 -0.18 -6.97
N PRO A 83 19.77 0.57 -7.46
CA PRO A 83 19.50 1.73 -8.28
C PRO A 83 18.79 1.32 -9.58
N ALA A 84 18.12 2.27 -10.23
CA ALA A 84 17.53 2.05 -11.53
C ALA A 84 18.59 1.57 -12.54
N SER A 85 18.18 0.78 -13.54
CA SER A 85 19.09 0.11 -14.49
C SER A 85 20.04 1.04 -15.25
N HIS A 86 19.68 2.32 -15.41
CA HIS A 86 20.48 3.34 -16.07
C HIS A 86 21.48 4.05 -15.15
N ILE A 87 21.59 3.63 -13.88
CA ILE A 87 22.51 4.18 -12.88
C ILE A 87 23.49 3.08 -12.46
N GLU A 88 24.77 3.32 -12.68
CA GLU A 88 25.82 2.39 -12.24
C GLU A 88 25.82 2.27 -10.70
N THR A 89 25.85 1.03 -10.17
CA THR A 89 25.90 0.77 -8.72
C THR A 89 27.06 1.50 -8.04
N SER A 90 28.23 1.58 -8.69
CA SER A 90 29.40 2.27 -8.14
C SER A 90 29.18 3.79 -7.98
N LEU A 91 28.36 4.41 -8.83
CA LEU A 91 27.99 5.82 -8.73
C LEU A 91 26.94 6.03 -7.64
N TYR A 92 25.95 5.15 -7.55
CA TYR A 92 24.97 5.17 -6.47
C TYR A 92 25.64 5.07 -5.10
N GLU A 93 26.66 4.21 -4.97
CA GLU A 93 27.45 4.05 -3.75
C GLU A 93 28.29 5.30 -3.37
N ARG A 94 28.51 6.23 -4.29
CA ARG A 94 29.21 7.50 -4.04
C ARG A 94 28.29 8.61 -3.52
N LEU A 95 26.98 8.46 -3.66
CA LEU A 95 26.00 9.36 -3.06
C LEU A 95 25.99 9.17 -1.53
N ASP A 96 25.79 10.27 -0.81
CA ASP A 96 25.53 10.21 0.63
C ASP A 96 24.12 9.66 0.94
N GLU A 97 23.84 9.40 2.21
CA GLU A 97 22.55 8.82 2.65
C GLU A 97 21.35 9.69 2.27
N ASN A 98 21.50 11.01 2.33
CA ASN A 98 20.42 11.94 1.99
C ASN A 98 20.21 11.98 0.49
N GLU A 99 21.29 12.03 -0.30
CA GLU A 99 21.22 12.01 -1.77
C GLU A 99 20.54 10.74 -2.29
N ARG A 100 20.86 9.56 -1.72
CA ARG A 100 20.18 8.29 -2.06
C ARG A 100 18.70 8.33 -1.70
N TYR A 101 18.39 8.87 -0.52
CA TYR A 101 17.00 8.97 -0.08
C TYR A 101 16.18 9.91 -0.97
N GLU A 102 16.79 11.02 -1.39
CA GLU A 102 16.18 11.95 -2.34
C GLU A 102 15.98 11.31 -3.71
N LEU A 103 16.97 10.57 -4.22
CA LEU A 103 16.86 9.83 -5.48
C LEU A 103 15.70 8.83 -5.45
N ASN A 104 15.68 7.94 -4.46
CA ASN A 104 14.68 6.88 -4.39
C ASN A 104 13.28 7.46 -4.16
N THR A 105 13.17 8.53 -3.35
CA THR A 105 11.86 9.16 -3.12
C THR A 105 11.37 9.93 -4.35
N ALA A 106 12.27 10.58 -5.09
CA ALA A 106 11.90 11.22 -6.35
C ALA A 106 11.42 10.17 -7.37
N GLY A 107 12.12 9.04 -7.49
CA GLY A 107 11.72 7.92 -8.34
C GLY A 107 10.33 7.38 -7.97
N PHE A 108 10.12 7.04 -6.70
CA PHE A 108 8.82 6.58 -6.20
C PHE A 108 7.70 7.59 -6.49
N ASN A 109 7.93 8.87 -6.20
CA ASN A 109 6.94 9.91 -6.44
C ASN A 109 6.62 10.04 -7.94
N ILE A 110 7.63 10.01 -8.83
CA ILE A 110 7.42 10.06 -10.28
C ILE A 110 6.54 8.91 -10.74
N GLU A 111 6.84 7.69 -10.29
CA GLU A 111 6.12 6.48 -10.69
C GLU A 111 4.68 6.47 -10.18
N TYR A 112 4.48 6.81 -8.90
CA TYR A 112 3.15 6.96 -8.30
C TYR A 112 2.30 8.01 -9.02
N LEU A 113 2.86 9.18 -9.31
CA LEU A 113 2.15 10.28 -9.97
C LEU A 113 1.89 9.96 -11.44
N GLY A 114 2.87 9.36 -12.14
CA GLY A 114 2.74 8.88 -13.51
C GLY A 114 1.63 7.84 -13.65
N THR A 115 1.58 6.86 -12.74
CA THR A 115 0.48 5.90 -12.66
C THR A 115 -0.86 6.59 -12.43
N THR A 116 -0.90 7.59 -11.55
CA THR A 116 -2.12 8.37 -11.30
C THR A 116 -2.62 9.13 -12.54
N PHE A 117 -1.71 9.66 -13.37
CA PHE A 117 -2.07 10.23 -14.68
C PHE A 117 -2.67 9.18 -15.63
N LEU A 118 -2.04 8.01 -15.71
CA LEU A 118 -2.48 6.91 -16.57
C LEU A 118 -3.91 6.51 -16.24
N LEU A 119 -4.20 6.31 -14.95
CA LEU A 119 -5.52 5.90 -14.48
C LEU A 119 -6.62 6.95 -14.73
N GLY A 120 -6.25 8.24 -14.79
CA GLY A 120 -7.15 9.31 -15.20
C GLY A 120 -7.46 9.33 -16.70
N LYS A 121 -6.71 8.56 -17.51
CA LYS A 121 -6.78 8.58 -18.99
C LYS A 121 -7.23 7.25 -19.60
N VAL A 122 -7.00 6.12 -18.95
CA VAL A 122 -7.44 4.79 -19.43
C VAL A 122 -8.95 4.62 -19.25
N ASP A 123 -9.65 4.24 -20.32
CA ASP A 123 -11.05 3.78 -20.29
C ASP A 123 -11.06 2.25 -20.14
N LEU A 124 -11.23 1.72 -18.93
CA LEU A 124 -11.30 0.26 -18.72
C LEU A 124 -12.53 -0.40 -19.37
N ASP A 125 -13.58 0.37 -19.65
CA ASP A 125 -14.82 -0.15 -20.29
C ASP A 125 -14.65 -0.45 -21.80
N LYS A 126 -13.54 -0.03 -22.42
CA LYS A 126 -13.27 -0.25 -23.86
C LYS A 126 -12.44 -1.50 -24.13
N SER A 127 -12.27 -2.38 -23.13
CA SER A 127 -11.56 -3.66 -23.26
C SER A 127 -12.38 -4.72 -24.02
N ASP A 128 -13.17 -4.32 -25.02
CA ASP A 128 -13.75 -5.27 -25.96
C ASP A 128 -12.61 -5.83 -26.83
N GLU A 129 -12.47 -7.15 -26.79
CA GLU A 129 -11.38 -8.01 -27.29
C GLU A 129 -11.02 -7.88 -28.79
N THR A 130 -11.56 -6.88 -29.50
CA THR A 130 -11.40 -6.70 -30.95
C THR A 130 -10.72 -5.42 -31.36
N THR A 131 -10.46 -4.50 -30.43
CA THR A 131 -9.67 -3.31 -30.75
C THR A 131 -8.21 -3.70 -30.53
N GLU A 132 -7.40 -3.65 -31.58
CA GLU A 132 -5.94 -3.58 -31.42
C GLU A 132 -5.67 -2.64 -30.25
N ARG A 133 -5.05 -3.20 -29.21
CA ARG A 133 -4.58 -2.46 -28.06
C ARG A 133 -3.66 -1.38 -28.60
N ASP A 134 -4.21 -0.20 -28.87
CA ASP A 134 -3.52 1.10 -28.98
C ASP A 134 -2.90 1.44 -27.59
N ASP A 135 -2.31 0.44 -26.93
CA ASP A 135 -1.76 0.45 -25.58
C ASP A 135 -0.46 1.24 -25.51
N ASP A 136 0.04 1.74 -26.65
CA ASP A 136 1.12 2.70 -26.69
C ASP A 136 0.54 4.11 -26.45
N LEU A 137 0.00 4.32 -25.23
CA LEU A 137 -0.22 5.66 -24.71
C LEU A 137 1.15 6.34 -24.62
N SER A 138 1.57 6.93 -25.74
CA SER A 138 2.83 7.63 -25.82
C SER A 138 2.92 8.64 -24.68
N ILE A 139 4.14 8.90 -24.21
CA ILE A 139 4.36 9.90 -23.16
C ILE A 139 3.69 11.25 -23.46
N ASN A 140 3.60 11.62 -24.74
CA ASN A 140 2.94 12.81 -25.22
C ASN A 140 1.42 12.81 -24.97
N ALA A 141 0.78 11.64 -25.00
CA ALA A 141 -0.62 11.47 -24.64
C ALA A 141 -0.82 11.41 -23.12
N LEU A 142 0.18 10.96 -22.35
CA LEU A 142 0.10 10.80 -20.90
C LEU A 142 0.28 12.11 -20.13
N PHE A 143 1.23 12.96 -20.50
CA PHE A 143 1.56 14.17 -19.74
C PHE A 143 1.11 15.48 -20.42
N PRO A 144 0.75 16.51 -19.64
CA PRO A 144 0.52 17.86 -20.16
C PRO A 144 1.80 18.48 -20.73
N ALA A 145 1.64 19.47 -21.61
CA ALA A 145 2.75 20.12 -22.31
C ALA A 145 3.83 20.72 -21.38
N SER A 146 3.46 21.22 -20.20
CA SER A 146 4.40 21.75 -19.20
C SER A 146 5.37 20.68 -18.70
N ILE A 147 4.87 19.47 -18.44
CA ILE A 147 5.67 18.32 -18.00
C ILE A 147 6.52 17.80 -19.15
N LEU A 148 5.94 17.67 -20.35
CA LEU A 148 6.70 17.28 -21.55
C LEU A 148 7.85 18.26 -21.84
N GLY A 149 7.65 19.56 -21.59
CA GLY A 149 8.70 20.57 -21.71
C GLY A 149 9.87 20.31 -20.75
N LEU A 150 9.59 19.95 -19.49
CA LEU A 150 10.62 19.61 -18.51
C LEU A 150 11.43 18.37 -18.95
N ILE A 151 10.72 17.33 -19.40
CA ILE A 151 11.37 16.09 -19.86
C ILE A 151 12.25 16.38 -21.08
N LYS A 152 11.72 17.07 -22.11
CA LYS A 152 12.47 17.37 -23.35
C LYS A 152 13.69 18.26 -23.13
N ASN A 153 13.62 19.17 -22.16
CA ASN A 153 14.68 20.13 -21.89
C ASN A 153 15.73 19.63 -20.87
N SER A 154 15.45 18.53 -20.17
CA SER A 154 16.43 17.86 -19.30
C SER A 154 17.19 16.82 -20.10
N ARG A 155 18.53 16.90 -20.08
CA ARG A 155 19.37 15.90 -20.74
C ARG A 155 19.16 14.51 -20.13
N THR A 156 19.02 14.44 -18.81
CA THR A 156 18.89 13.17 -18.07
C THR A 156 17.51 12.57 -18.22
N LEU A 157 16.43 13.36 -18.05
CA LEU A 157 15.06 12.86 -18.18
C LEU A 157 14.70 12.53 -19.62
N ARG A 158 15.14 13.34 -20.60
CA ARG A 158 14.82 13.09 -22.01
C ARG A 158 15.22 11.68 -22.42
N ALA A 159 16.41 11.26 -22.02
CA ALA A 159 16.94 9.97 -22.38
C ALA A 159 16.23 8.79 -21.69
N CYS A 160 15.64 8.99 -20.51
CA CYS A 160 14.83 7.97 -19.83
C CYS A 160 13.41 7.82 -20.43
N TYR A 161 12.89 8.85 -21.10
CA TYR A 161 11.47 8.93 -21.48
C TYR A 161 11.20 8.94 -22.98
N TYR A 162 12.18 9.38 -23.76
CA TYR A 162 12.18 9.38 -25.20
C TYR A 162 13.34 8.49 -25.64
N GLU A 163 13.18 7.18 -25.50
CA GLU A 163 14.01 6.24 -26.25
C GLU A 163 13.79 6.53 -27.74
N ASP A 164 14.86 6.77 -28.50
CA ASP A 164 14.79 6.91 -29.95
C ASP A 164 14.29 5.57 -30.52
N LYS A 165 12.98 5.51 -30.81
CA LYS A 165 12.29 4.37 -31.43
C LYS A 165 12.60 4.28 -32.92
N ASP A 166 13.87 4.34 -33.31
CA ASP A 166 14.26 3.89 -34.64
C ASP A 166 14.53 2.38 -34.54
N ASP A 167 13.47 1.60 -34.79
CA ASP A 167 13.35 0.15 -34.62
C ASP A 167 14.38 -0.72 -35.41
N ASP A 168 15.31 -0.10 -36.14
CA ASP A 168 16.34 -0.78 -36.95
C ASP A 168 17.78 -0.55 -36.46
N ASP A 169 17.99 0.21 -35.38
CA ASP A 169 19.34 0.55 -34.92
C ASP A 169 19.79 -0.31 -33.74
N GLU A 170 20.76 -1.22 -33.98
CA GLU A 170 21.53 -1.91 -32.94
C GLU A 170 22.25 -0.93 -31.99
N SER A 171 22.23 0.38 -32.27
CA SER A 171 22.68 1.45 -31.40
C SER A 171 21.59 2.02 -30.49
N ARG A 172 20.76 1.14 -29.88
CA ARG A 172 20.02 1.48 -28.65
C ARG A 172 21.03 2.04 -27.65
N VAL A 173 21.17 3.36 -27.60
CA VAL A 173 22.09 4.01 -26.69
C VAL A 173 21.41 3.90 -25.34
N ASP A 174 21.73 2.83 -24.62
CA ASP A 174 21.47 2.72 -23.20
C ASP A 174 22.03 4.00 -22.57
N PHE A 175 21.14 4.96 -22.30
CA PHE A 175 21.53 6.18 -21.64
C PHE A 175 21.93 5.79 -20.23
N GLU A 176 23.23 5.67 -20.04
CA GLU A 176 23.82 5.35 -18.75
C GLU A 176 24.32 6.65 -18.13
N ILE A 177 23.94 6.88 -16.88
CA ILE A 177 24.49 7.96 -16.07
C ILE A 177 25.89 7.51 -15.64
N LYS A 178 26.94 8.09 -16.25
CA LYS A 178 28.35 7.65 -16.11
C LYS A 178 29.20 8.49 -15.14
N ASP A 179 28.65 9.56 -14.59
CA ASP A 179 29.36 10.38 -13.62
C ASP A 179 28.45 10.94 -12.53
N ILE A 180 29.07 11.34 -11.41
CA ILE A 180 28.36 11.75 -10.20
C ILE A 180 27.64 13.09 -10.36
N GLU A 181 28.13 13.98 -11.21
CA GLU A 181 27.50 15.29 -11.43
C GLU A 181 26.23 15.11 -12.28
N LEU A 182 26.28 14.22 -13.27
CA LEU A 182 25.10 13.83 -14.04
C LEU A 182 24.06 13.12 -13.19
N LEU A 183 24.47 12.30 -12.21
CA LEU A 183 23.56 11.66 -11.25
C LEU A 183 22.88 12.69 -10.34
N ARG A 184 23.61 13.69 -9.84
CA ARG A 184 23.05 14.79 -9.05
C ARG A 184 22.10 15.67 -9.88
N GLU A 185 22.43 15.91 -11.14
CA GLU A 185 21.51 16.54 -12.09
C GLU A 185 20.23 15.72 -12.26
N PHE A 186 20.33 14.41 -12.43
CA PHE A 186 19.18 13.52 -12.52
C PHE A 186 18.30 13.56 -11.26
N ILE A 187 18.89 13.58 -10.05
CA ILE A 187 18.13 13.73 -8.79
C ILE A 187 17.35 15.04 -8.80
N ARG A 188 18.01 16.16 -9.12
CA ARG A 188 17.37 17.48 -9.19
C ARG A 188 16.24 17.51 -10.21
N ASP A 189 16.50 17.01 -11.41
CA ASP A 189 15.54 17.01 -12.51
C ASP A 189 14.33 16.12 -12.17
N SER A 190 14.55 14.97 -11.52
CA SER A 190 13.51 14.08 -11.03
C SER A 190 12.64 14.73 -9.95
N LYS A 191 13.24 15.45 -9.00
CA LYS A 191 12.48 16.22 -7.99
C LYS A 191 11.61 17.29 -8.63
N ASN A 192 12.14 18.00 -9.63
CA ASN A 192 11.39 19.01 -10.38
C ASN A 192 10.24 18.40 -11.18
N LEU A 193 10.46 17.23 -11.81
CA LEU A 193 9.44 16.49 -12.53
C LEU A 193 8.32 16.03 -11.59
N ALA A 194 8.65 15.41 -10.46
CA ALA A 194 7.67 14.99 -9.44
C ALA A 194 6.85 16.18 -8.92
N TYR A 195 7.50 17.32 -8.66
CA TYR A 195 6.80 18.54 -8.26
C TYR A 195 5.83 19.04 -9.34
N ALA A 196 6.25 19.09 -10.60
CA ALA A 196 5.40 19.52 -11.70
C ALA A 196 4.21 18.57 -11.92
N GLN A 197 4.43 17.26 -11.81
CA GLN A 197 3.38 16.24 -11.83
C GLN A 197 2.38 16.47 -10.69
N ARG A 198 2.85 16.70 -9.47
CA ARG A 198 1.99 17.02 -8.32
C ARG A 198 1.11 18.23 -8.56
N MET A 199 1.69 19.33 -9.02
CA MET A 199 0.94 20.57 -9.30
C MET A 199 -0.13 20.31 -10.36
N SER A 200 0.23 19.65 -11.46
CA SER A 200 -0.74 19.32 -12.50
C SER A 200 -1.83 18.35 -12.04
N LEU A 201 -1.55 17.44 -11.11
CA LEU A 201 -2.56 16.52 -10.56
C LEU A 201 -3.50 17.22 -9.58
N ASN A 202 -3.07 18.30 -8.93
CA ASN A 202 -3.93 19.13 -8.08
C ASN A 202 -4.87 20.02 -8.91
N ASP A 203 -4.46 20.39 -10.12
CA ASP A 203 -5.24 21.23 -11.04
C ASP A 203 -6.15 20.41 -12.00
N ARG A 204 -6.38 19.12 -11.71
CA ARG A 204 -7.19 18.23 -12.55
C ARG A 204 -8.65 18.66 -12.63
N SER A 205 -9.26 18.41 -13.78
CA SER A 205 -10.69 18.64 -13.95
C SER A 205 -11.52 17.60 -13.16
N PRO A 206 -12.76 17.95 -12.74
CA PRO A 206 -13.65 17.00 -12.06
C PRO A 206 -13.89 15.70 -12.86
N GLU A 207 -13.92 15.76 -14.19
CA GLU A 207 -14.09 14.59 -15.05
C GLU A 207 -12.88 13.64 -14.95
N GLN A 208 -11.67 14.18 -14.91
CA GLN A 208 -10.45 13.38 -14.75
C GLN A 208 -10.40 12.70 -13.37
N VAL A 209 -10.87 13.40 -12.33
CA VAL A 209 -11.01 12.83 -10.98
C VAL A 209 -12.04 11.71 -10.99
N ALA A 210 -13.22 11.93 -11.57
CA ALA A 210 -14.27 10.92 -11.66
C ALA A 210 -13.82 9.67 -12.44
N LYS A 211 -13.08 9.86 -13.54
CA LYS A 211 -12.51 8.76 -14.32
C LYS A 211 -11.47 7.99 -13.52
N TYR A 212 -10.53 8.69 -12.87
CA TYR A 212 -9.57 8.07 -11.95
C TYR A 212 -10.25 7.24 -10.86
N GLU A 213 -11.25 7.79 -10.17
CA GLU A 213 -11.97 7.09 -9.11
C GLU A 213 -12.71 5.85 -9.62
N LYS A 214 -13.32 5.94 -10.81
CA LYS A 214 -13.98 4.81 -11.48
C LYS A 214 -12.98 3.71 -11.81
N THR A 215 -11.87 4.06 -12.46
CA THR A 215 -10.78 3.13 -12.82
C THR A 215 -10.20 2.47 -11.57
N LEU A 216 -9.89 3.26 -10.54
CA LEU A 216 -9.36 2.75 -9.28
C LEU A 216 -10.34 1.80 -8.58
N LYS A 217 -11.65 2.09 -8.61
CA LYS A 217 -12.67 1.22 -8.04
C LYS A 217 -12.77 -0.12 -8.79
N ALA A 218 -12.63 -0.11 -10.12
CA ALA A 218 -12.59 -1.33 -10.92
C ALA A 218 -11.35 -2.17 -10.58
N LEU A 219 -10.17 -1.56 -10.59
CA LEU A 219 -8.90 -2.24 -10.30
C LEU A 219 -8.83 -2.77 -8.87
N LYS A 220 -9.38 -2.06 -7.88
CA LYS A 220 -9.46 -2.55 -6.49
C LYS A 220 -10.23 -3.86 -6.37
N LYS A 221 -11.27 -4.05 -7.17
CA LYS A 221 -12.07 -5.30 -7.16
C LYS A 221 -11.22 -6.51 -7.58
N GLU A 222 -10.19 -6.28 -8.39
CA GLU A 222 -9.33 -7.31 -8.98
C GLU A 222 -7.99 -7.44 -8.24
N ALA A 223 -7.53 -6.37 -7.59
CA ALA A 223 -6.20 -6.26 -6.97
C ALA A 223 -6.18 -6.36 -5.44
N ASP A 224 -7.33 -6.50 -4.76
CA ASP A 224 -7.40 -6.65 -3.30
C ASP A 224 -6.76 -7.98 -2.85
N TRP A 225 -5.46 -7.94 -2.58
CA TRP A 225 -4.69 -9.06 -2.05
C TRP A 225 -4.13 -8.71 -0.67
N TYR A 226 -4.28 -9.65 0.27
CA TYR A 226 -3.78 -9.54 1.64
C TYR A 226 -3.21 -10.89 2.06
N SER A 227 -1.97 -10.88 2.54
CA SER A 227 -1.35 -12.01 3.20
C SER A 227 -0.80 -11.59 4.56
N SER A 228 -0.63 -12.57 5.45
CA SER A 228 0.13 -12.35 6.67
C SER A 228 0.92 -13.61 7.00
N GLU A 229 2.23 -13.46 7.10
CA GLU A 229 3.15 -14.56 7.35
C GLU A 229 4.03 -14.25 8.54
N LYS A 230 4.43 -15.30 9.26
CA LYS A 230 5.46 -15.15 10.29
C LYS A 230 6.78 -15.52 9.67
N CYS A 231 7.79 -14.71 9.94
CA CYS A 231 9.14 -15.00 9.52
C CYS A 231 9.63 -16.27 10.21
N SER A 232 10.07 -17.24 9.42
CA SER A 232 10.72 -18.47 9.89
C SER A 232 12.18 -18.25 10.31
N GLU A 233 12.76 -17.12 9.92
CA GLU A 233 14.10 -16.65 10.22
C GLU A 233 14.11 -15.11 10.31
N ASP A 234 15.27 -14.49 10.47
CA ASP A 234 15.39 -13.03 10.39
C ASP A 234 14.89 -12.56 9.01
N CYS A 235 13.89 -11.67 9.01
CA CYS A 235 13.24 -11.19 7.80
C CYS A 235 13.43 -9.69 7.67
N ALA A 236 14.32 -9.27 6.77
CA ALA A 236 14.68 -7.88 6.59
C ALA A 236 15.11 -7.22 7.92
N GLY A 237 15.96 -7.83 8.73
CA GLY A 237 16.44 -7.25 9.99
C GLY A 237 15.38 -7.18 11.11
N PHE A 238 14.25 -7.88 10.96
CA PHE A 238 13.31 -8.12 12.03
C PHE A 238 13.51 -9.52 12.62
N PRO A 239 13.33 -9.69 13.96
CA PRO A 239 13.54 -10.98 14.61
C PRO A 239 12.68 -12.09 14.03
N GLU A 240 13.15 -13.33 14.13
CA GLU A 240 12.37 -14.54 13.88
C GLU A 240 11.00 -14.45 14.58
N ASN A 241 9.96 -15.00 13.95
CA ASN A 241 8.57 -14.97 14.41
C ASN A 241 7.89 -13.59 14.35
N THR A 242 8.55 -12.55 13.85
CA THR A 242 7.89 -11.30 13.48
C THR A 242 6.82 -11.60 12.42
N ARG A 243 5.63 -11.03 12.59
CA ARG A 243 4.56 -11.16 11.60
C ARG A 243 4.67 -10.00 10.60
N ILE A 244 4.84 -10.36 9.34
CA ILE A 244 4.76 -9.45 8.20
C ILE A 244 3.34 -9.52 7.64
N TYR A 245 2.81 -8.36 7.32
CA TYR A 245 1.55 -8.20 6.62
C TYR A 245 1.85 -7.62 5.25
N GLU A 246 1.37 -8.26 4.20
CA GLU A 246 1.55 -7.77 2.84
C GLU A 246 0.19 -7.46 2.26
N LEU A 247 0.09 -6.30 1.60
CA LEU A 247 -1.16 -5.84 1.04
C LEU A 247 -0.93 -5.09 -0.27
N ARG A 248 -1.72 -5.43 -1.28
CA ARG A 248 -1.86 -4.63 -2.49
C ARG A 248 -3.00 -3.65 -2.32
N TYR A 249 -2.70 -2.35 -2.41
CA TYR A 249 -3.67 -1.28 -2.53
C TYR A 249 -3.34 -0.47 -3.76
N TYR A 250 -3.86 -0.91 -4.91
CA TYR A 250 -3.41 -0.45 -6.22
C TYR A 250 -3.21 1.09 -6.32
N PRO A 251 -2.06 1.57 -6.85
CA PRO A 251 -0.96 0.78 -7.45
C PRO A 251 0.11 0.34 -6.43
N LEU A 252 -0.16 0.49 -5.12
CA LEU A 252 0.84 0.28 -4.08
C LEU A 252 0.90 -1.19 -3.67
N TYR A 253 2.12 -1.69 -3.47
CA TYR A 253 2.38 -2.90 -2.72
C TYR A 253 3.09 -2.51 -1.42
N LEU A 254 2.52 -2.93 -0.29
CA LEU A 254 2.95 -2.51 1.04
C LEU A 254 3.33 -3.72 1.86
N LYS A 255 4.47 -3.66 2.53
CA LYS A 255 4.83 -4.59 3.60
C LYS A 255 4.87 -3.86 4.94
N LEU A 256 4.15 -4.43 5.90
CA LEU A 256 3.91 -3.84 7.20
C LEU A 256 4.31 -4.78 8.32
N ILE A 257 4.67 -4.18 9.45
CA ILE A 257 4.85 -4.88 10.73
C ILE A 257 4.08 -4.15 11.83
N ARG A 258 3.96 -4.80 13.00
CA ARG A 258 3.41 -4.17 14.21
C ARG A 258 4.55 -3.83 15.18
N GLU A 259 4.86 -2.55 15.35
CA GLU A 259 5.83 -2.03 16.32
C GLU A 259 5.12 -1.35 17.49
N ARG A 260 5.42 -1.73 18.74
CA ARG A 260 4.90 -1.07 19.95
C ARG A 260 3.38 -0.83 19.93
N ASN A 261 2.62 -1.81 19.40
CA ASN A 261 1.16 -1.79 19.19
C ASN A 261 0.62 -0.90 18.06
N ALA A 262 1.47 -0.37 17.17
CA ALA A 262 1.06 0.35 15.97
C ALA A 262 1.57 -0.36 14.71
N PHE A 263 0.84 -0.24 13.60
CA PHE A 263 1.34 -0.68 12.31
C PHE A 263 2.34 0.33 11.74
N ARG A 264 3.36 -0.19 11.07
CA ARG A 264 4.39 0.58 10.38
C ARG A 264 4.71 -0.06 9.04
N ILE A 265 4.97 0.75 8.03
CA ILE A 265 5.44 0.32 6.72
C ILE A 265 6.96 0.19 6.80
N PHE A 266 7.50 -0.95 6.37
CA PHE A 266 8.94 -1.14 6.25
C PHE A 266 9.41 -1.28 4.81
N ASP A 267 8.47 -1.52 3.88
CA ASP A 267 8.72 -1.61 2.45
C ASP A 267 7.49 -1.12 1.68
N VAL A 268 7.73 -0.35 0.63
CA VAL A 268 6.71 0.24 -0.24
C VAL A 268 7.20 0.22 -1.68
N ASP A 269 6.34 -0.25 -2.57
CA ASP A 269 6.63 -0.36 -3.99
C ASP A 269 5.40 0.00 -4.83
N ILE A 270 5.61 0.32 -6.10
CA ILE A 270 4.55 0.51 -7.09
C ILE A 270 4.47 -0.77 -7.93
N GLY A 271 3.41 -1.55 -7.70
CA GLY A 271 3.19 -2.79 -8.44
C GLY A 271 2.41 -2.54 -9.73
N ALA A 272 2.96 -2.94 -10.87
CA ALA A 272 2.16 -3.23 -12.05
C ALA A 272 1.25 -4.45 -11.76
N VAL A 273 0.07 -4.48 -12.40
CA VAL A 273 -0.71 -5.71 -12.49
C VAL A 273 0.06 -6.61 -13.46
N ASP A 274 0.71 -7.66 -12.94
CA ASP A 274 1.21 -8.77 -13.77
C ASP A 274 0.05 -9.44 -14.52
#